data_AF-A0A392P9U9-F1
#
_entry.id   AF-A0A392P9U9-F1
#
_cell.length_a   1.000
_cell.length_b   1.000
_cell.length_c   1.000
_cell.angle_alpha   90.00
_cell.angle_beta   90.00
_cell.angle_gamma   90.00
#
_symmetry.space_group_name_H-M   'P 1'
#
loop_
_entity.id
_entity.type
_entity.pdbx_description
1 polymer ?
#
loop_
_entity_poly.entity_id
_entity_poly.type
_entity_poly.pdbx_seq_one_letter_code
_entity_poly.pdbx_strand_id
1 'polypeptide(L)' 'MYFLLCDRELVKIELQGEDLYLPTAPNKLVTGIQVDSGIPLQSAAKVPIMITFNVVDRDGDRNDVKPQACIFK' A
#
# COMPACT_ATOMS: atom_id res chain seq x y z
N MET A 1 -11.71 -16.59 -3.08
CA MET A 1 -10.60 -17.39 -2.51
C MET A 1 -9.27 -16.63 -2.52
N TYR A 2 -8.89 -15.93 -3.60
CA TYR A 2 -7.63 -15.15 -3.64
C TYR A 2 -7.61 -13.88 -2.78
N PHE A 3 -8.75 -13.20 -2.59
CA PHE A 3 -8.87 -11.99 -1.74
C PHE A 3 -8.40 -12.23 -0.29
N LEU A 4 -9.00 -13.22 0.38
CA LEU A 4 -8.68 -13.60 1.77
C LEU A 4 -7.21 -14.00 1.99
N LEU A 5 -6.50 -14.37 0.92
CA LEU A 5 -5.10 -14.77 1.00
C LEU A 5 -4.18 -13.54 1.00
N CYS A 6 -4.56 -12.47 0.30
CA CYS A 6 -3.81 -11.22 0.29
C CYS A 6 -3.86 -10.55 1.67
N ASP A 7 -5.05 -10.48 2.26
CA ASP A 7 -5.24 -9.86 3.58
C ASP A 7 -4.34 -10.51 4.64
N ARG A 8 -4.24 -11.85 4.63
CA ARG A 8 -3.37 -12.60 5.55
C ARG A 8 -1.89 -12.28 5.42
N GLU A 9 -1.42 -12.00 4.21
CA GLU A 9 -0.02 -11.62 3.99
C GLU A 9 0.21 -10.14 4.31
N LEU A 10 -0.76 -9.26 4.02
CA LEU A 10 -0.70 -7.84 4.34
C LEU A 10 -0.64 -7.58 5.85
N VAL A 11 -1.32 -8.38 6.67
CA VAL A 11 -1.24 -8.29 8.15
C VAL A 11 0.19 -8.47 8.67
N LYS A 12 1.04 -9.22 7.95
CA LYS A 12 2.41 -9.51 8.40
C LYS A 12 3.38 -8.38 8.08
N ILE A 13 2.95 -7.37 7.32
CA ILE A 13 3.83 -6.26 6.92
C ILE A 13 3.91 -5.25 8.05
N GLU A 14 5.09 -5.18 8.66
CA GLU A 14 5.46 -4.12 9.59
C GLU A 14 6.19 -3.02 8.81
N LEU A 15 5.70 -1.78 8.92
CA LEU A 15 6.38 -0.62 8.36
C LEU A 15 7.60 -0.28 9.22
N GLN A 16 8.77 -0.73 8.78
CA GLN A 16 10.03 -0.43 9.45
C GLN A 16 10.58 0.90 8.94
N GLY A 17 10.48 1.94 9.77
CA GLY A 17 11.01 3.27 9.49
C GLY A 17 9.93 4.33 9.17
N GLU A 18 10.31 5.60 9.29
CA GLU A 18 9.45 6.75 8.99
C GLU A 18 9.68 7.32 7.58
N ASP A 19 10.63 6.76 6.82
CA ASP A 19 11.07 7.27 5.52
C ASP A 19 10.55 6.45 4.33
N LEU A 20 9.70 5.44 4.58
CA LEU A 20 9.13 4.61 3.53
C LEU A 20 8.27 5.46 2.58
N TYR A 21 8.49 5.32 1.28
CA TYR A 21 7.78 6.08 0.26
C TYR A 21 7.36 5.18 -0.90
N LEU A 22 6.42 5.67 -1.70
CA LEU A 22 6.00 5.00 -2.93
C LEU A 22 6.88 5.50 -4.08
N PRO A 23 7.53 4.64 -4.89
CA PRO A 23 8.38 5.10 -6.00
C PRO A 23 7.66 5.98 -7.02
N THR A 24 6.34 5.82 -7.15
CA THR A 24 5.46 6.65 -7.99
C THR A 24 5.11 8.00 -7.38
N ALA A 25 5.32 8.18 -6.08
CA ALA A 25 5.05 9.40 -5.32
C ALA A 25 6.13 9.60 -4.23
N PRO A 26 7.38 9.95 -4.61
CA PRO A 26 8.51 10.04 -3.68
C PRO A 26 8.40 11.18 -2.66
N ASN A 27 7.51 12.14 -2.92
CA ASN A 27 7.14 13.23 -2.03
C ASN A 27 6.15 12.82 -0.93
N LYS A 28 5.64 11.59 -0.96
CA LYS A 28 4.72 11.06 0.05
C LYS A 28 5.39 9.98 0.89
N LEU A 29 5.10 9.99 2.18
CA LEU A 29 5.55 8.98 3.13
C LEU A 29 4.42 8.02 3.47
N VAL A 30 4.72 6.74 3.52
CA VAL A 30 3.77 5.68 3.87
C VAL A 30 3.71 5.57 5.39
N THR A 31 2.52 5.78 5.95
CA THR A 31 2.25 5.68 7.39
C THR A 31 1.46 4.44 7.76
N GLY A 32 0.84 3.77 6.79
CA GLY A 32 0.03 2.58 7.03
C GLY A 32 -0.33 1.84 5.75
N ILE A 33 -0.85 0.62 5.92
CA ILE A 33 -1.40 -0.21 4.85
C ILE A 33 -2.84 -0.54 5.20
N GLN A 34 -3.75 -0.39 4.25
CA GLN A 34 -5.12 -0.86 4.40
C GLN A 34 -5.15 -2.36 4.08
N VAL A 35 -5.13 -3.17 5.13
CA VAL A 35 -4.96 -4.64 5.04
C VAL A 35 -6.08 -5.31 4.25
N ASP A 36 -7.28 -4.74 4.26
CA ASP A 36 -8.48 -5.21 3.57
C ASP A 36 -8.60 -4.73 2.11
N SER A 37 -7.64 -3.93 1.63
CA SER A 37 -7.67 -3.32 0.30
C SER A 37 -7.02 -4.17 -0.81
N GLY A 38 -6.50 -5.36 -0.48
CA GLY A 38 -5.74 -6.21 -1.40
C GLY A 38 -6.60 -6.84 -2.50
N ILE A 39 -6.58 -6.27 -3.71
CA ILE A 39 -7.35 -6.78 -4.87
C ILE A 39 -6.40 -7.40 -5.92
N PRO A 40 -6.42 -8.73 -6.12
CA PRO A 40 -5.69 -9.36 -7.22
C PRO A 40 -6.37 -9.05 -8.56
N LEU A 41 -5.61 -8.54 -9.53
CA LEU A 41 -6.08 -8.21 -10.87
C LEU A 41 -5.90 -9.42 -11.81
N GLN A 42 -6.99 -10.12 -12.12
CA GLN A 42 -6.96 -11.37 -12.88
C GLN A 42 -6.61 -11.16 -14.37
N SER A 43 -5.33 -11.23 -14.76
CA SER A 43 -4.97 -11.26 -16.20
C SER A 43 -3.62 -11.86 -16.62
N ALA A 44 -2.71 -12.32 -15.74
CA ALA A 44 -1.40 -12.82 -16.19
C ALA A 44 -0.71 -13.82 -15.24
N ALA A 45 0.37 -14.46 -15.72
CA ALA A 45 1.21 -15.42 -14.99
C ALA A 45 1.86 -14.88 -13.70
N LYS A 46 1.94 -13.55 -13.57
CA LYS A 46 2.17 -12.83 -12.31
C LYS A 46 0.98 -11.90 -12.14
N VAL A 47 0.06 -12.27 -11.24
CA VAL A 47 -1.17 -11.52 -11.00
C VAL A 47 -0.81 -10.22 -10.28
N PRO A 48 -0.99 -9.04 -10.89
CA PRO A 48 -0.76 -7.79 -10.18
C PRO A 48 -1.73 -7.66 -9.00
N ILE A 49 -1.27 -7.05 -7.92
CA ILE A 49 -2.08 -6.81 -6.72
C ILE A 49 -2.22 -5.31 -6.54
N MET A 50 -3.46 -4.84 -6.42
CA MET A 50 -3.74 -3.48 -6.00
C MET A 50 -3.82 -3.42 -4.47
N ILE A 51 -3.06 -2.52 -3.86
CA ILE A 51 -3.01 -2.28 -2.40
C ILE A 51 -3.14 -0.78 -2.15
N THR A 52 -3.90 -0.40 -1.13
CA THR A 52 -4.02 0.99 -0.68
C THR A 52 -3.13 1.25 0.53
N PHE A 53 -2.31 2.28 0.42
CA PHE A 53 -1.47 2.80 1.50
C PHE A 53 -2.07 4.07 2.07
N ASN A 54 -1.92 4.25 3.37
CA ASN A 54 -2.11 5.53 4.00
C ASN A 54 -0.81 6.31 3.85
N VAL A 55 -0.90 7.51 3.28
CA VAL A 55 0.25 8.35 3.00
C VAL A 55 0.06 9.75 3.54
N VAL A 56 1.16 10.40 3.89
CA VAL A 56 1.23 11.82 4.27
C VAL A 56 2.23 12.53 3.36
N ASP A 57 2.07 13.83 3.18
CA ASP A 57 3.06 14.61 2.43
C ASP A 57 4.34 14.78 3.28
N ARG A 58 5.51 14.50 2.68
CA ARG A 58 6.81 14.54 3.38
C ARG A 58 7.10 15.90 4.01
N ASP A 59 6.77 16.96 3.29
CA ASP A 59 6.98 18.36 3.69
C ASP A 59 5.66 19.03 4.16
N GLY A 60 4.58 18.27 4.29
CA GLY A 60 3.23 18.76 4.62
C GLY A 60 2.78 18.44 6.05
N ASP A 61 1.47 18.51 6.28
CA ASP A 61 0.88 18.14 7.56
C ASP A 61 0.87 16.60 7.72
N ARG A 62 1.57 16.11 8.75
CA ARG A 62 1.60 14.68 9.09
C ARG A 62 0.24 14.14 9.57
N ASN A 63 -0.72 15.01 9.89
CA ASN A 63 -2.09 14.61 10.24
C ASN A 63 -3.00 14.46 9.01
N ASP A 64 -2.60 14.97 7.85
CA ASP A 64 -3.38 14.89 6.61
C ASP A 64 -3.14 13.54 5.90
N VAL A 65 -3.67 12.48 6.53
CA VAL A 65 -3.54 11.10 6.02
C VAL A 65 -4.48 10.88 4.85
N LYS A 66 -3.91 10.53 3.68
CA LYS A 66 -4.65 10.26 2.45
C LYS A 66 -4.47 8.81 2.01
N PRO A 67 -5.53 8.15 1.51
CA PRO A 67 -5.39 6.84 0.89
C PRO A 67 -4.79 6.97 -0.52
N GLN A 68 -3.84 6.10 -0.85
CA GLN A 68 -3.18 6.01 -2.15
C GLN A 68 -3.14 4.56 -2.62
N ALA A 69 -3.90 4.23 -3.66
CA ALA A 69 -3.83 2.92 -4.30
C ALA A 69 -2.56 2.80 -5.17
N CYS A 70 -1.91 1.64 -5.10
CA CYS A 70 -0.76 1.26 -5.89
C CYS A 70 -0.92 -0.16 -6.43
N ILE A 71 -0.45 -0.38 -7.65
CA ILE A 71 -0.43 -1.71 -8.27
C ILE A 71 0.99 -2.24 -8.19
N PHE A 72 1.17 -3.38 -7.53
CA PHE A 72 2.41 -4.15 -7.58
C PHE A 72 2.30 -5.22 -8.66
N LYS A 73 3.35 -5.35 -9.47
CA LYS A 73 3.47 -6.31 -10.59
C LYS A 73 4.63 -7.27 -10.36
#